data_AF-A0A9D1L7I2-F1
#
_entry.id   AF-A0A9D1L7I2-F1
#
_cell.length_a   1.000
_cell.length_b   1.000
_cell.length_c   1.000
_cell.angle_alpha   90.00
_cell.angle_beta   90.00
_cell.angle_gamma   90.00
#
_symmetry.space_group_name_H-M   'P 1'
#
loop_
_entity.id
_entity.type
_entity.pdbx_description
1 polymer ?
#
loop_
_entity_poly.entity_id
_entity_poly.type
_entity_poly.pdbx_seq_one_letter_code
_entity_poly.pdbx_strand_id
1 'polypeptide(L)' 'MKEFYQAGRFYRSLSPEEREDLAEAVAENIFFLDEELQEKVVLLLEKADRELGNKVKEKNRR' A
#
# COMPACT_ATOMS: atom_id res chain seq x y z
N MET A 1 -9.66 12.21 7.48
CA MET A 1 -9.94 12.07 6.02
C MET A 1 -8.97 12.85 5.13
N LYS A 2 -8.52 14.06 5.49
CA LYS A 2 -7.49 14.81 4.71
C LYS A 2 -6.16 14.04 4.55
N GLU A 3 -5.84 13.18 5.52
CA GLU A 3 -4.60 12.39 5.57
C GLU A 3 -4.50 11.39 4.41
N PHE A 4 -5.58 10.65 4.13
CA PHE A 4 -5.63 9.70 3.00
C PHE A 4 -5.65 10.39 1.64
N TYR A 5 -6.20 11.60 1.56
CA TYR A 5 -6.27 12.36 0.31
C TYR A 5 -4.88 12.70 -0.24
N GLN A 6 -3.96 13.14 0.63
CA GLN A 6 -2.59 13.45 0.21
C GLN A 6 -1.82 12.19 -0.18
N ALA A 7 -1.95 11.11 0.60
CA ALA A 7 -1.31 9.83 0.31
C ALA A 7 -1.77 9.24 -1.04
N GLY A 8 -3.07 9.25 -1.32
CA GLY A 8 -3.61 8.79 -2.60
C GLY A 8 -3.19 9.69 -3.77
N ARG A 9 -3.15 11.01 -3.57
CA ARG A 9 -2.66 11.95 -4.60
C ARG A 9 -1.19 11.71 -4.91
N PHE A 10 -0.37 11.48 -3.89
CA PHE A 10 1.05 11.14 -4.04
C PHE A 10 1.20 9.86 -4.86
N TYR A 11 0.53 8.77 -4.47
CA TYR A 11 0.58 7.50 -5.22
C TYR A 11 0.20 7.69 -6.69
N ARG A 12 -0.88 8.43 -6.98
CA ARG A 12 -1.31 8.70 -8.36
C ARG A 12 -0.40 9.65 -9.13
N SER A 13 0.49 10.39 -8.47
CA SER A 13 1.49 11.23 -9.14
C SER A 13 2.75 10.46 -9.56
N LEU A 14 2.98 9.27 -8.99
CA LEU A 14 4.10 8.41 -9.33
C LEU A 14 3.93 7.78 -10.72
N SER A 15 5.06 7.48 -11.36
CA SER A 15 5.14 6.66 -12.57
C SER A 15 4.65 5.23 -12.31
N PRO A 16 4.28 4.47 -13.35
CA PRO A 16 3.91 3.06 -13.19
C PRO A 16 4.98 2.21 -12.50
N GLU A 17 6.26 2.46 -12.80
CA GLU A 17 7.41 1.76 -12.21
C GLU A 17 7.56 2.13 -10.73
N GLU A 18 7.52 3.42 -10.39
CA GLU A 18 7.61 3.90 -9.00
C GLU A 18 6.47 3.37 -8.12
N ARG A 19 5.27 3.20 -8.68
CA ARG A 19 4.14 2.59 -7.97
C ARG A 19 4.37 1.12 -7.66
N GLU A 20 4.99 0.40 -8.59
CA GLU A 20 5.31 -1.01 -8.43
C GLU A 20 6.38 -1.20 -7.35
N ASP A 21 7.46 -0.42 -7.43
CA ASP A 21 8.54 -0.39 -6.44
C ASP A 21 8.03 -0.02 -5.04
N LEU A 22 7.15 0.98 -4.95
CA LEU A 22 6.54 1.35 -3.67
C LEU A 22 5.70 0.23 -3.09
N ALA A 23 4.85 -0.42 -3.90
CA ALA A 23 4.02 -1.51 -3.41
C ALA A 23 4.85 -2.71 -2.95
N GLU A 24 5.98 -2.98 -3.61
CA GLU A 24 6.94 -4.01 -3.22
C GLU A 24 7.64 -3.69 -1.92
N ALA A 25 8.23 -2.50 -1.82
CA ALA A 25 8.89 -2.06 -0.60
C ALA A 25 7.94 -2.11 0.60
N VAL A 26 6.69 -1.66 0.45
CA VAL A 26 5.71 -1.71 1.54
C VAL A 26 5.37 -3.15 1.91
N ALA A 27 5.13 -4.03 0.93
CA ALA A 27 4.82 -5.44 1.19
C ALA A 27 5.96 -6.13 1.96
N GLU A 28 7.21 -5.97 1.54
CA GLU A 28 8.38 -6.53 2.22
C GLU A 28 8.53 -6.02 3.66
N ASN A 29 8.27 -4.72 3.88
CA ASN A 29 8.40 -4.12 5.21
C ASN A 29 7.31 -4.60 6.18
N ILE A 30 6.11 -4.92 5.70
CA ILE A 30 5.01 -5.40 6.56
C ILE A 30 4.97 -6.91 6.72
N PHE A 31 5.70 -7.67 5.89
CA PHE A 31 5.64 -9.14 5.85
C PHE A 31 5.90 -9.82 7.20
N PHE A 32 6.75 -9.24 8.05
CA PHE A 32 7.10 -9.80 9.36
C PHE A 32 6.20 -9.33 10.51
N LEU A 33 5.23 -8.46 10.25
CA LEU A 33 4.23 -8.07 11.24
C LEU A 33 3.25 -9.23 11.49
N ASP A 34 2.50 -9.19 12.59
CA ASP A 34 1.37 -10.10 12.75
C ASP A 34 0.29 -9.86 11.70
N GLU A 35 -0.47 -10.91 11.35
CA GLU A 35 -1.49 -10.86 10.29
C GLU A 35 -2.52 -9.75 10.53
N GLU A 36 -2.91 -9.50 11.79
CA GLU A 36 -3.86 -8.44 12.12
C GLU A 36 -3.29 -7.05 11.80
N LEU A 37 -2.02 -6.78 12.12
CA LEU A 37 -1.35 -5.54 11.75
C LEU A 37 -1.15 -5.42 10.24
N GLN A 38 -0.81 -6.51 9.54
CA GLN A 38 -0.70 -6.50 8.07
C GLN A 38 -2.02 -6.09 7.42
N GLU A 39 -3.13 -6.69 7.85
CA GLU A 39 -4.47 -6.36 7.36
C GLU A 39 -4.86 -4.91 7.65
N LYS A 40 -4.53 -4.40 8.85
CA LYS A 40 -4.78 -2.99 9.19
C LYS A 40 -4.00 -2.05 8.28
N VAL A 41 -2.74 -2.33 7.97
CA VAL A 41 -1.95 -1.51 7.05
C VAL A 41 -2.56 -1.54 5.64
N VAL A 42 -2.89 -2.72 5.12
CA VAL A 42 -3.55 -2.85 3.81
C VAL A 42 -4.85 -2.05 3.75
N LEU A 43 -5.70 -2.13 4.77
CA LEU A 43 -6.95 -1.37 4.83
C LEU A 43 -6.72 0.16 4.87
N LEU A 44 -5.66 0.63 5.51
CA LEU A 44 -5.30 2.05 5.51
C LEU A 44 -4.80 2.50 4.14
N LEU A 45 -4.05 1.65 3.43
CA LEU A 45 -3.59 1.91 2.08
C LEU A 45 -4.75 1.92 1.09
N GLU A 46 -5.70 0.97 1.18
CA GLU A 46 -6.93 0.96 0.37
C GLU A 46 -7.76 2.23 0.55
N LYS A 47 -7.80 2.80 1.77
CA LYS A 47 -8.45 4.08 2.05
C LYS A 47 -7.75 5.27 1.38
N ALA A 48 -6.44 5.20 1.19
CA ALA A 48 -5.67 6.22 0.46
C ALA A 48 -5.82 6.06 -1.05
N ASP A 49 -5.59 4.84 -1.54
CA ASP A 49 -5.76 4.45 -2.94
C ASP A 49 -6.03 2.93 -3.03
N ARG A 50 -7.13 2.57 -3.71
CA ARG A 50 -7.56 1.17 -3.81
C ARG A 50 -6.55 0.31 -4.57
N GLU A 51 -5.88 0.86 -5.58
CA GLU A 51 -4.90 0.13 -6.37
C GLU A 51 -3.66 -0.20 -5.51
N LEU A 52 -3.18 0.77 -4.74
CA LEU A 52 -2.04 0.59 -3.83
C LEU A 52 -2.30 -0.52 -2.81
N GLY A 53 -3.45 -0.49 -2.13
CA GLY A 53 -3.80 -1.50 -1.14
C GLY A 53 -3.88 -2.91 -1.74
N ASN A 54 -4.48 -3.05 -2.93
CA ASN A 54 -4.55 -4.33 -3.65
C ASN A 54 -3.16 -4.85 -4.02
N LYS A 55 -2.28 -4.00 -4.58
CA LYS A 55 -0.92 -4.41 -4.97
C LYS A 55 -0.11 -4.89 -3.77
N VAL A 56 -0.14 -4.14 -2.67
CA VAL A 56 0.55 -4.54 -1.42
C VAL A 56 0.01 -5.86 -0.91
N LYS A 57 -1.32 -6.06 -0.91
CA LYS A 57 -1.94 -7.32 -0.50
C LYS A 57 -1.55 -8.50 -1.38
N GLU A 58 -1.46 -8.32 -2.69
CA GLU A 58 -1.04 -9.37 -3.63
C GLU A 58 0.43 -9.76 -3.41
N LYS A 59 1.31 -8.77 -3.25
CA LYS A 59 2.74 -8.98 -3.04
C LYS A 59 3.05 -9.59 -1.68
N ASN A 60 2.36 -9.16 -0.63
CA ASN A 60 2.56 -9.67 0.73
C ASN A 60 2.07 -11.13 0.94
N ARG A 61 1.39 -11.71 -0.06
CA ARG A 61 0.94 -13.11 -0.07
C ARG A 61 1.84 -14.04 -0.90
N ARG A 62 2.84 -13.49 -1.58
CA ARG A 62 3.83 -14.25 -2.36
C ARG A 62 4.99 -14.69 -1.47
#